data_AF-A0AA36HXJ1-F1
#
_entry.id   AF-A0AA36HXJ1-F1
#
_cell.length_a   1.000
_cell.length_b   1.000
_cell.length_c   1.000
_cell.angle_alpha   90.00
_cell.angle_beta   90.00
_cell.angle_gamma   90.00
#
_symmetry.space_group_name_H-M   'P 1'
#
loop_
_entity.id
_entity.type
_entity.pdbx_description
1 polymer ?
#
loop_
_entity_poly.entity_id
_entity_poly.type
_entity_poly.pdbx_seq_one_letter_code
_entity_poly.pdbx_strand_id
1 'polypeptide(L)'
;AGVDTVDKFACLEKDLIQVLKDDLALGGSASLATRAQVASFIVAWKSASVKVQRQAEVEAEMDTRDWAKPIANTDYMAMRQAYRVKYDMMEDKATPSKEYLEKKLQELETGEFRAETLQQVISREEADPDTLMVTDNLSWGKALKQAWKDPTTKERNFTTPLALYSKRPAPENKGK
;
A
#
# COMPACT_ATOMS: atom_id res chain seq x y z
N ALA A 1 -14.04 -3.89 -27.93
CA ALA A 1 -13.15 -3.62 -26.78
C ALA A 1 -13.39 -4.72 -25.74
N GLY A 2 -12.34 -5.34 -25.19
CA GLY A 2 -12.46 -6.49 -24.30
C GLY A 2 -12.46 -6.12 -22.82
N VAL A 3 -12.93 -7.06 -21.98
CA VAL A 3 -12.80 -7.02 -20.52
C VAL A 3 -11.42 -7.61 -20.16
N ASP A 4 -10.40 -6.76 -20.20
CA ASP A 4 -8.98 -7.13 -20.05
C ASP A 4 -8.35 -6.64 -18.72
N THR A 5 -9.12 -5.92 -17.91
CA THR A 5 -8.69 -5.32 -16.65
C THR A 5 -9.69 -5.65 -15.56
N VAL A 6 -9.19 -5.72 -14.31
CA VAL A 6 -10.00 -6.06 -13.13
C VAL A 6 -11.10 -5.02 -12.91
N ASP A 7 -10.84 -3.75 -13.21
CA ASP A 7 -11.81 -2.66 -13.08
C ASP A 7 -12.96 -2.80 -14.07
N LYS A 8 -12.66 -3.05 -15.35
CA LYS A 8 -13.69 -3.31 -16.37
C LYS A 8 -14.52 -4.55 -16.03
N PHE A 9 -13.91 -5.57 -15.43
CA PHE A 9 -14.61 -6.77 -14.99
C PHE A 9 -15.54 -6.51 -13.80
N ALA A 10 -15.08 -5.72 -12.82
CA ALA A 10 -15.87 -5.34 -11.65
C ALA A 10 -17.14 -4.56 -12.01
N CYS A 11 -17.11 -3.72 -13.05
CA CYS A 11 -18.25 -2.90 -13.49
C CYS A 11 -19.41 -3.66 -14.16
N LEU A 12 -19.32 -4.98 -14.38
CA LEU A 12 -20.36 -5.80 -15.05
C LEU A 12 -21.60 -6.11 -14.17
N GLU A 13 -21.86 -5.29 -13.15
CA GLU A 13 -22.66 -5.59 -11.95
C GLU A 13 -24.06 -6.17 -12.14
N LYS A 14 -24.77 -5.78 -13.20
CA LYS A 14 -26.19 -6.13 -13.36
C LYS A 14 -26.45 -7.20 -14.41
N ASP A 15 -25.45 -7.52 -15.22
CA ASP A 15 -25.61 -8.39 -16.37
C ASP A 15 -24.69 -9.61 -16.33
N LEU A 16 -23.83 -9.84 -15.33
CA LEU A 16 -22.87 -10.96 -15.36
C LEU A 16 -23.54 -12.31 -15.64
N ILE A 17 -24.68 -12.62 -15.01
CA ILE A 17 -25.41 -13.88 -15.27
C ILE A 17 -25.99 -13.90 -16.69
N GLN A 18 -26.40 -12.75 -17.23
CA GLN A 18 -26.93 -12.61 -18.58
C GLN A 18 -25.81 -12.70 -19.63
N VAL A 19 -24.69 -12.02 -19.42
CA VAL A 19 -23.45 -12.11 -20.21
C VAL A 19 -22.90 -13.54 -20.22
N LEU A 20 -22.86 -14.22 -19.08
CA LEU A 20 -22.45 -15.63 -19.01
C LEU A 20 -23.37 -16.54 -19.83
N LYS A 21 -24.67 -16.21 -19.93
CA LYS A 21 -25.64 -16.95 -20.74
C LYS A 21 -25.51 -16.65 -22.23
N ASP A 22 -25.46 -15.37 -22.59
CA ASP A 22 -25.57 -14.91 -23.97
C ASP A 22 -24.24 -14.99 -24.73
N ASP A 23 -23.12 -14.65 -24.08
CA ASP A 23 -21.82 -14.56 -24.73
C ASP A 23 -20.96 -15.81 -24.54
N LEU A 24 -21.15 -16.54 -23.44
CA LEU A 24 -20.32 -17.70 -23.07
C LEU A 24 -21.08 -19.03 -23.15
N ALA A 25 -22.37 -19.00 -23.49
CA ALA A 25 -23.26 -20.16 -23.51
C ALA A 25 -23.23 -20.98 -22.20
N LEU A 26 -22.82 -20.37 -21.08
CA LEU A 26 -22.80 -20.96 -19.74
C LEU A 26 -24.17 -20.85 -19.06
N GLY A 27 -25.23 -20.88 -19.87
CA GLY A 27 -26.60 -20.75 -19.41
C GLY A 27 -27.15 -22.06 -18.88
N GLY A 28 -27.13 -22.23 -17.55
CA GLY A 28 -28.08 -23.04 -16.77
C GLY A 28 -28.30 -24.52 -17.15
N SER A 29 -27.59 -25.08 -18.13
CA SER A 29 -27.85 -26.41 -18.66
C SER A 29 -27.28 -27.49 -17.74
N ALA A 30 -28.20 -28.28 -17.18
CA ALA A 30 -28.19 -29.60 -16.52
C ALA A 30 -26.95 -30.15 -15.78
N SER A 31 -25.71 -29.89 -16.21
CA SER A 31 -24.52 -30.50 -15.62
C SER A 31 -24.03 -29.76 -14.38
N LEU A 32 -23.50 -30.48 -13.40
CA LEU A 32 -22.84 -29.86 -12.25
C LEU A 32 -21.58 -29.08 -12.65
N ALA A 33 -20.88 -29.52 -13.70
CA ALA A 33 -19.65 -28.90 -14.19
C ALA A 33 -19.88 -27.47 -14.70
N THR A 34 -20.93 -27.26 -15.49
CA THR A 34 -21.31 -25.92 -15.99
C THR A 34 -21.73 -24.99 -14.85
N ARG A 35 -22.41 -25.52 -13.82
CA ARG A 35 -22.76 -24.74 -12.61
C ARG A 35 -21.53 -24.33 -11.80
N ALA A 36 -20.54 -25.23 -11.68
CA ALA A 36 -19.28 -24.94 -10.99
C ALA A 36 -18.49 -23.83 -11.69
N GLN A 37 -18.42 -23.85 -13.02
CA GLN A 37 -17.77 -22.80 -13.81
C GLN A 37 -18.44 -21.44 -13.61
N VAL A 38 -19.77 -21.38 -13.69
CA VAL A 38 -20.54 -20.15 -13.41
C VAL A 38 -20.27 -19.64 -11.99
N ALA A 39 -20.23 -20.53 -10.99
CA ALA A 39 -19.92 -20.15 -9.62
C ALA A 39 -18.50 -19.57 -9.47
N SER A 40 -17.50 -20.14 -10.15
CA SER A 40 -16.13 -19.59 -10.17
C SER A 40 -16.08 -18.17 -10.72
N PHE A 41 -16.79 -17.89 -11.82
CA PHE A 41 -16.88 -16.53 -12.37
C PHE A 41 -17.56 -15.56 -11.41
N ILE A 42 -18.65 -15.98 -10.77
CA ILE A 42 -19.36 -15.16 -9.78
C ILE A 42 -18.46 -14.85 -8.57
N VAL A 43 -17.70 -15.83 -8.08
CA VAL A 43 -16.77 -15.63 -6.96
C VAL A 43 -15.64 -14.68 -7.36
N ALA A 44 -15.02 -14.89 -8.52
CA ALA A 44 -13.98 -14.00 -9.03
C ALA A 44 -14.49 -12.57 -9.22
N TRP A 45 -15.70 -12.42 -9.75
CA TRP A 45 -16.33 -11.13 -9.96
C TRP A 45 -16.66 -10.42 -8.65
N LYS A 46 -17.31 -11.09 -7.69
CA LYS A 46 -17.56 -10.53 -6.35
C LYS A 46 -16.26 -10.10 -5.66
N SER A 47 -15.21 -10.90 -5.78
CA SER A 47 -13.89 -10.56 -5.22
C SER A 47 -13.28 -9.34 -5.92
N ALA A 48 -13.42 -9.24 -7.25
CA ALA A 48 -12.94 -8.10 -8.02
C ALA A 48 -13.70 -6.82 -7.64
N SER A 49 -15.03 -6.85 -7.58
CA SER A 49 -15.86 -5.70 -7.20
C SER A 49 -15.51 -5.17 -5.81
N VAL A 50 -15.36 -6.05 -4.82
CA VAL A 50 -14.93 -5.64 -3.46
C VAL A 50 -13.53 -5.03 -3.48
N LYS A 51 -12.60 -5.58 -4.26
CA LYS A 51 -11.24 -5.05 -4.36
C LYS A 51 -11.23 -3.65 -4.97
N VAL A 52 -11.93 -3.45 -6.08
CA VAL A 52 -12.01 -2.16 -6.79
C VAL A 52 -12.67 -1.11 -5.91
N GLN A 53 -13.77 -1.46 -5.24
CA GLN A 53 -14.44 -0.56 -4.31
C GLN A 53 -13.53 -0.15 -3.15
N ARG A 54 -12.86 -1.10 -2.49
CA ARG A 54 -11.92 -0.79 -1.41
C ARG A 54 -10.72 0.01 -1.89
N GLN A 55 -10.20 -0.27 -3.07
CA GLN A 55 -9.10 0.49 -3.65
C GLN A 55 -9.52 1.95 -3.87
N ALA A 56 -10.72 2.19 -4.41
CA ALA A 56 -11.27 3.52 -4.59
C ALA A 56 -11.54 4.24 -3.26
N GLU A 57 -12.03 3.52 -2.23
CA GLU A 57 -12.21 4.07 -0.88
C GLU A 57 -10.88 4.47 -0.24
N VAL A 58 -9.87 3.59 -0.30
CA VAL A 58 -8.52 3.89 0.22
C VAL A 58 -7.88 5.05 -0.54
N GLU A 59 -8.02 5.09 -1.87
CA GLU A 59 -7.49 6.18 -2.69
C GLU A 59 -8.19 7.51 -2.37
N ALA A 60 -9.52 7.50 -2.19
CA ALA A 60 -10.28 8.69 -1.79
C ALA A 60 -9.95 9.15 -0.37
N GLU A 61 -9.72 8.22 0.58
CA GLU A 61 -9.28 8.55 1.93
C GLU A 61 -7.86 9.13 1.97
N MET A 62 -6.97 8.65 1.11
CA MET A 62 -5.60 9.17 0.99
C MET A 62 -5.59 10.57 0.37
N ASP A 63 -6.43 10.80 -0.63
CA ASP A 63 -6.57 12.09 -1.32
C ASP A 63 -7.17 13.17 -0.41
N THR A 64 -8.25 12.85 0.32
CA THR A 64 -8.91 13.80 1.23
C THR A 64 -8.07 14.18 2.46
N ARG A 65 -7.06 13.37 2.81
CA ARG A 65 -6.21 13.61 3.98
C ARG A 65 -4.90 14.29 3.65
N ASP A 66 -4.64 14.59 2.38
CA ASP A 66 -3.40 15.21 1.89
C ASP A 66 -2.16 14.45 2.39
N TRP A 67 -2.27 13.11 2.49
CA TRP A 67 -1.22 12.25 3.01
C TRP A 67 -0.24 11.86 1.91
N ALA A 68 1.05 12.07 2.18
CA ALA A 68 2.11 11.68 1.27
C ALA A 68 2.05 10.18 0.97
N LYS A 69 2.04 9.84 -0.33
CA LYS A 69 2.02 8.45 -0.78
C LYS A 69 3.27 7.73 -0.24
N PRO A 70 3.12 6.58 0.45
CA PRO A 70 4.27 5.87 0.96
C PRO A 70 5.18 5.40 -0.17
N ILE A 71 6.48 5.69 -0.07
CA ILE A 71 7.50 5.14 -0.96
C ILE A 71 7.88 3.75 -0.42
N ALA A 72 8.01 2.75 -1.29
CA ALA A 72 8.50 1.45 -0.85
C ALA A 72 9.95 1.56 -0.34
N ASN A 73 10.32 0.83 0.71
CA ASN A 73 11.70 0.91 1.26
C ASN A 73 12.75 0.54 0.19
N THR A 74 12.42 -0.40 -0.70
CA THR A 74 13.25 -0.78 -1.86
C THR A 74 13.54 0.40 -2.78
N ASP A 75 12.54 1.23 -3.04
CA ASP A 75 12.64 2.35 -3.98
C ASP A 75 13.44 3.48 -3.35
N TYR A 76 13.24 3.75 -2.05
CA TYR A 76 14.08 4.69 -1.30
C TYR A 76 15.56 4.29 -1.33
N MET A 77 15.86 3.00 -1.12
CA MET A 77 17.24 2.50 -1.19
C MET A 77 17.79 2.57 -2.62
N ALA A 78 16.97 2.32 -3.64
CA ALA A 78 17.35 2.46 -5.04
C ALA A 78 17.67 3.91 -5.42
N MET A 79 16.85 4.87 -4.99
CA MET A 79 17.10 6.31 -5.21
C MET A 79 18.42 6.75 -4.58
N ARG A 80 18.68 6.32 -3.34
CA ARG A 80 19.93 6.60 -2.64
C ARG A 80 21.13 5.94 -3.33
N GLN A 81 20.98 4.71 -3.81
CA GLN A 81 22.03 4.05 -4.56
C GLN A 81 22.31 4.75 -5.89
N ALA A 82 21.28 5.21 -6.60
CA ALA A 82 21.42 5.98 -7.82
C ALA A 82 22.15 7.31 -7.57
N TYR A 83 21.84 7.99 -6.46
CA TYR A 83 22.56 9.20 -6.05
C TYR A 83 24.04 8.92 -5.79
N ARG A 84 24.35 7.86 -5.01
CA ARG A 84 25.72 7.44 -4.67
C ARG A 84 26.58 7.17 -5.90
N VAL A 85 26.03 6.49 -6.89
CA VAL A 85 26.73 6.16 -8.13
C VAL A 85 27.16 7.42 -8.88
N LYS A 86 26.38 8.50 -8.78
CA LYS A 86 26.60 9.73 -9.55
C LYS A 86 27.35 10.82 -8.79
N TYR A 87 27.18 10.91 -7.47
CA TYR A 87 27.62 12.05 -6.65
C TYR A 87 28.34 11.66 -5.35
N ASP A 88 28.70 10.38 -5.20
CA ASP A 88 29.35 9.81 -4.00
C ASP A 88 28.40 9.66 -2.78
N MET A 89 28.91 9.04 -1.72
CA MET A 89 28.17 8.71 -0.50
C MET A 89 27.86 9.97 0.33
N MET A 90 26.57 10.23 0.59
CA MET A 90 26.16 11.19 1.61
C MET A 90 26.12 10.55 2.99
N GLU A 91 26.53 11.33 4.00
CA GLU A 91 26.32 10.99 5.40
C GLU A 91 24.83 10.97 5.75
N ASP A 92 24.45 10.19 6.75
CA ASP A 92 23.04 10.04 7.13
C ASP A 92 22.43 11.36 7.67
N LYS A 93 23.25 12.29 8.19
CA LYS A 93 22.87 13.67 8.57
C LYS A 93 22.46 14.56 7.41
N ALA A 94 23.04 14.32 6.24
CA ALA A 94 22.76 15.10 5.03
C ALA A 94 21.79 14.35 4.10
N THR A 95 21.51 13.08 4.39
CA THR A 95 20.59 12.27 3.62
C THR A 95 19.16 12.62 4.04
N PRO A 96 18.28 13.03 3.11
CA PRO A 96 16.88 13.30 3.47
C PRO A 96 16.20 12.03 4.00
N SER A 97 15.33 12.19 4.99
CA SER A 97 14.52 11.08 5.50
C SER A 97 13.56 10.55 4.42
N LYS A 98 13.06 9.33 4.62
CA LYS A 98 12.14 8.70 3.69
C LYS A 98 10.83 9.47 3.63
N GLU A 99 10.34 9.89 4.79
CA GLU A 99 9.12 10.66 4.99
C GLU A 99 9.23 12.04 4.34
N TYR A 100 10.41 12.67 4.44
CA TYR A 100 10.66 13.94 3.78
C TYR A 100 10.62 13.80 2.26
N LEU A 101 11.18 12.71 1.70
CA LEU A 101 11.08 12.43 0.28
C LEU A 101 9.65 12.11 -0.18
N GLU A 102 8.86 11.40 0.63
CA GLU A 102 7.44 11.14 0.35
C GLU A 102 6.66 12.45 0.21
N LYS A 103 6.86 13.39 1.15
CA LYS A 103 6.24 14.71 1.09
C LYS A 103 6.67 15.49 -0.16
N LYS A 104 7.96 15.49 -0.50
CA LYS A 104 8.46 16.18 -1.70
C LYS A 104 7.98 15.54 -3.00
N LEU A 105 7.79 14.22 -3.01
CA LEU A 105 7.18 13.54 -4.15
C LEU A 105 5.71 13.98 -4.32
N GLN A 106 4.96 14.08 -3.23
CA GLN A 106 3.58 14.57 -3.25
C GLN A 106 3.48 16.01 -3.75
N GLU A 107 4.30 16.94 -3.23
CA GLU A 107 4.34 18.34 -3.71
C GLU A 107 4.67 18.42 -5.22
N LEU A 108 5.54 17.51 -5.70
CA LEU A 108 5.88 17.40 -7.10
C LEU A 108 4.73 16.85 -7.96
N GLU A 109 3.97 15.89 -7.45
CA GLU A 109 2.79 15.32 -8.13
C GLU A 109 1.63 16.32 -8.21
N THR A 110 1.39 17.08 -7.14
CA THR A 110 0.30 18.08 -7.08
C THR A 110 0.67 19.38 -7.78
N GLY A 111 1.97 19.68 -7.91
CA GLY A 111 2.48 20.96 -8.40
C GLY A 111 2.36 22.10 -7.38
N GLU A 112 1.98 21.79 -6.13
CA GLU A 112 1.87 22.75 -5.04
C GLU A 112 3.11 22.70 -4.14
N PHE A 113 4.07 23.59 -4.39
CA PHE A 113 5.22 23.73 -3.51
C PHE A 113 4.93 24.71 -2.39
N ARG A 114 5.02 24.23 -1.14
CA ARG A 114 4.90 25.09 0.05
C ARG A 114 6.28 25.27 0.67
N ALA A 115 6.62 26.52 1.00
CA ALA A 115 7.83 26.81 1.75
C ALA A 115 7.69 26.23 3.16
N GLU A 116 8.62 25.35 3.52
CA GLU A 116 8.66 24.68 4.80
C GLU A 116 9.54 25.44 5.79
N THR A 117 9.28 25.24 7.09
CA THR A 117 10.21 25.69 8.12
C THR A 117 11.41 24.76 8.18
N LEU A 118 12.57 25.26 8.63
CA LEU A 118 13.78 24.44 8.76
C LEU A 118 13.61 23.21 9.66
N GLN A 119 12.63 23.23 10.56
CA GLN A 119 12.29 22.10 11.44
C GLN A 119 11.57 20.96 10.72
N GLN A 120 10.96 21.22 9.56
CA GLN A 120 10.26 20.21 8.76
C GLN A 120 11.21 19.49 7.79
N VAL A 121 12.43 20.01 7.63
CA VAL A 121 13.49 19.36 6.85
C VAL A 121 14.19 18.36 7.78
N ILE A 122 13.87 17.09 7.60
CA ILE A 122 14.34 16.02 8.48
C ILE A 122 15.32 15.13 7.72
N SER A 123 16.50 14.93 8.29
CA SER A 123 17.49 13.97 7.78
C SER A 123 17.18 12.54 8.21
N ARG A 124 17.85 11.56 7.60
CA ARG A 124 17.72 10.15 7.96
C ARG A 124 18.20 9.87 9.38
N GLU A 125 19.18 10.62 9.88
CA GLU A 125 19.64 10.52 11.28
C GLU A 125 18.62 11.10 12.27
N GLU A 126 17.97 12.20 11.90
CA GLU A 126 16.93 12.84 12.71
C GLU A 126 15.57 12.15 12.60
N ALA A 127 15.42 11.23 11.63
CA ALA A 127 14.29 10.32 11.55
C ALA A 127 14.35 9.31 12.71
N ASP A 128 14.03 9.78 13.89
CA ASP A 128 13.95 8.99 15.10
C ASP A 128 12.76 8.00 15.00
N PRO A 129 12.98 6.68 15.19
CA PRO A 129 11.92 5.69 15.18
C PRO A 129 10.81 5.99 16.22
N ASP A 130 11.12 6.71 17.30
CA ASP A 130 10.14 7.14 18.32
C ASP A 130 9.43 8.47 17.96
N THR A 131 9.96 9.25 17.02
CA THR A 131 9.37 10.51 16.53
C THR A 131 8.27 10.27 15.48
N LEU A 132 8.08 9.03 15.00
CA LEU A 132 7.08 8.66 13.99
C LEU A 132 5.61 8.62 14.49
N MET A 133 5.32 9.22 15.64
CA MET A 133 3.96 9.36 16.19
C MET A 133 3.49 10.82 16.23
N VAL A 134 3.89 11.65 15.27
CA VAL A 134 3.27 12.97 15.05
C VAL A 134 1.94 12.81 14.31
N THR A 135 0.99 12.17 14.97
CA THR A 135 -0.40 12.63 14.92
C THR A 135 -0.70 13.10 16.34
N ASP A 136 -0.81 14.41 16.52
CA ASP A 136 -1.28 15.14 17.71
C ASP A 136 -0.58 14.91 19.07
N ASN A 137 0.63 15.43 19.32
CA ASN A 137 1.19 15.60 20.69
C ASN A 137 0.92 14.44 21.70
N LEU A 138 0.85 13.21 21.20
CA LEU A 138 0.40 12.05 21.96
C LEU A 138 1.64 11.29 22.42
N SER A 139 1.68 10.96 23.71
CA SER A 139 2.72 10.07 24.21
C SER A 139 2.67 8.73 23.46
N TRP A 140 3.82 8.08 23.30
CA TRP A 140 3.98 6.81 22.58
C TRP A 140 2.90 5.78 22.92
N GLY A 141 2.55 5.63 24.20
CA GLY A 141 1.50 4.71 24.64
C GLY A 141 0.09 5.07 24.17
N LYS A 142 -0.22 6.36 23.97
CA LYS A 142 -1.51 6.81 23.44
C LYS A 142 -1.54 6.73 21.91
N ALA A 143 -0.44 7.08 21.24
CA ALA A 143 -0.34 6.97 19.79
C ALA A 143 -0.32 5.50 19.33
N LEU A 144 0.28 4.58 20.09
CA LEU A 144 0.10 3.12 19.91
C LEU A 144 -1.37 2.70 19.99
N LYS A 145 -2.10 3.15 21.02
CA LYS A 145 -3.53 2.82 21.17
C LYS A 145 -4.38 3.39 20.04
N GLN A 146 -4.00 4.54 19.49
CA GLN A 146 -4.68 5.15 18.36
C GLN A 146 -4.36 4.41 17.05
N ALA A 147 -3.09 4.07 16.83
CA ALA A 147 -2.65 3.25 15.69
C ALA A 147 -3.33 1.88 15.67
N TRP A 148 -3.62 1.28 16.82
CA TRP A 148 -4.37 0.01 16.91
C TRP A 148 -5.85 0.13 16.55
N LYS A 149 -6.42 1.34 16.62
CA LYS A 149 -7.82 1.63 16.23
C LYS A 149 -7.97 2.01 14.77
N ASP A 150 -6.89 2.44 14.12
CA ASP A 150 -6.84 2.79 12.70
C ASP A 150 -6.23 1.63 11.89
N PRO A 151 -7.03 0.88 11.11
CA PRO A 151 -6.56 -0.25 10.31
C PRO A 151 -5.36 0.08 9.42
N THR A 152 -5.34 1.29 8.85
CA THR A 152 -4.32 1.71 7.88
C THR A 152 -3.00 2.05 8.57
N THR A 153 -3.06 2.76 9.71
CA THR A 153 -1.87 3.04 10.54
C THR A 153 -1.33 1.76 11.20
N LYS A 154 -2.22 0.83 11.59
CA LYS A 154 -1.84 -0.50 12.08
C LYS A 154 -1.10 -1.29 11.02
N GLU A 155 -1.62 -1.32 9.79
CA GLU A 155 -0.98 -2.07 8.72
C GLU A 155 0.37 -1.47 8.30
N ARG A 156 0.44 -0.14 8.23
CA ARG A 156 1.66 0.61 7.87
C ARG A 156 2.83 0.37 8.82
N ASN A 157 2.57 0.22 10.13
CA ASN A 157 3.61 0.19 11.15
C ASN A 157 3.79 -1.19 11.82
N PHE A 158 2.79 -2.09 11.77
CA PHE A 158 2.79 -3.32 12.57
C PHE A 158 2.57 -4.61 11.79
N THR A 159 2.06 -4.61 10.55
CA THR A 159 1.72 -5.89 9.88
C THR A 159 2.77 -6.42 8.90
N THR A 160 3.76 -5.67 8.42
CA THR A 160 4.92 -6.26 7.69
C THR A 160 6.14 -5.30 7.70
N PRO A 161 7.38 -5.72 8.10
CA PRO A 161 8.02 -7.02 7.86
C PRO A 161 8.61 -7.73 9.12
N LEU A 162 8.20 -7.39 10.35
CA LEU A 162 8.61 -8.18 11.53
C LEU A 162 7.75 -9.45 11.73
N ALA A 163 6.52 -9.46 11.19
CA ALA A 163 5.63 -10.64 11.20
C ALA A 163 6.09 -11.79 10.28
N LEU A 164 6.98 -11.51 9.31
CA LEU A 164 7.59 -12.52 8.43
C LEU A 164 8.85 -13.15 9.06
N TYR A 165 9.52 -12.47 9.99
CA TYR A 165 10.72 -12.98 10.66
C TYR A 165 10.42 -13.93 11.84
N SER A 166 9.23 -13.83 12.45
CA SER A 166 8.84 -14.67 13.60
C SER A 166 8.51 -16.13 13.25
N LYS A 167 8.57 -16.53 11.96
CA LYS A 167 8.33 -17.91 11.51
C LYS A 167 9.54 -18.64 10.94
N ARG A 168 10.76 -18.08 11.00
CA ARG A 168 11.97 -18.85 10.64
C ARG A 168 12.53 -19.53 11.91
N PRO A 169 12.67 -20.87 11.94
CA PRO A 169 13.35 -21.51 13.06
C PRO A 169 14.77 -20.96 13.17
N ALA A 170 15.22 -20.73 14.41
CA ALA A 170 16.55 -20.22 14.71
C ALA A 170 17.62 -21.11 14.02
N PRO A 171 18.71 -20.53 13.49
CA PRO A 171 19.79 -21.34 12.94
C PRO A 171 20.35 -22.25 14.05
N GLU A 172 20.35 -23.55 13.76
CA GLU A 172 20.82 -24.59 14.67
C GLU A 172 22.31 -24.34 14.96
N ASN A 173 22.63 -24.02 16.21
CA ASN A 173 24.00 -23.76 16.64
C ASN A 173 24.77 -25.08 16.67
N LYS A 174 25.36 -25.46 15.54
CA LYS A 174 26.32 -26.57 15.49
C LYS A 174 27.67 -26.05 15.98
N GLY A 175 27.82 -26.14 17.30
CA GLY A 175 29.07 -25.82 17.97
C GLY A 175 30.26 -26.56 17.38
N LYS A 176 31.37 -25.82 17.25
CA LYS A 176 32.74 -26.29 17.47
C LYS A 176 33.52 -25.12 18.07
#